data_AF-A0A517NST6-F1
#
_entry.id   AF-A0A517NST6-F1
#
_cell.length_a   1.000
_cell.length_b   1.000
_cell.length_c   1.000
_cell.angle_alpha   90.00
_cell.angle_beta   90.00
_cell.angle_gamma   90.00
#
_symmetry.space_group_name_H-M   'P 1'
#
loop_
_entity.id
_entity.type
_entity.pdbx_description
1 polymer ?
#
loop_
_entity_poly.entity_id
_entity_poly.type
_entity_poly.pdbx_seq_one_letter_code
_entity_poly.pdbx_strand_id
1 'polypeptide(L)'
;MSTKTSTANAITDGNGRAMLDVPLLAKRWGVSEKSVRRMADAGRIPRPVKLLSMLRWPISQIEAWENSGCPNVRNAAKRGRS
;
A
#
# COMPACT_ATOMS: atom_id res chain seq x y z
N MET A 1 29.76 3.93 4.47
CA MET A 1 28.94 3.93 5.70
C MET A 1 27.80 4.94 5.56
N SER A 2 26.56 4.47 5.49
CA SER A 2 25.33 5.22 5.84
C SER A 2 24.15 4.27 5.72
N THR A 3 24.00 3.44 6.75
CA THR A 3 22.80 2.62 6.97
C THR A 3 21.64 3.54 7.32
N LYS A 4 20.76 3.84 6.36
CA LYS A 4 19.44 4.39 6.69
C LYS A 4 18.60 3.27 7.28
N THR A 5 18.81 3.01 8.57
CA THR A 5 17.84 2.34 9.43
C THR A 5 16.61 3.24 9.49
N SER A 6 15.61 2.96 8.64
CA SER A 6 14.29 3.59 8.79
C SER A 6 13.47 2.73 9.74
N THR A 7 13.58 3.08 11.02
CA THR A 7 12.81 2.55 12.13
C THR A 7 11.32 2.53 11.79
N ALA A 8 10.71 1.37 12.03
CA ALA A 8 9.28 1.14 12.02
C ALA A 8 8.58 2.14 12.93
N ASN A 9 7.86 3.08 12.32
CA ASN A 9 6.75 3.75 12.97
C ASN A 9 5.67 3.83 11.90
N ALA A 10 4.65 2.99 12.06
CA ALA A 10 3.36 3.24 11.46
C ALA A 10 3.00 4.69 11.82
N ILE A 11 3.14 5.59 10.86
CA ILE A 11 2.75 6.98 11.01
C ILE A 11 1.23 6.96 11.17
N THR A 12 0.83 7.08 12.43
CA THR A 12 -0.52 7.39 12.85
C THR A 12 -0.88 8.70 12.17
N ASP A 13 -1.76 8.66 11.16
CA ASP A 13 -2.39 9.90 10.71
C ASP A 13 -3.13 10.52 11.91
N GLY A 14 -3.41 11.83 11.90
CA GLY A 14 -3.96 12.58 13.05
C GLY A 14 -5.30 12.07 13.62
N ASN A 15 -5.79 10.91 13.16
CA ASN A 15 -6.97 10.20 13.61
C ASN A 15 -6.66 8.78 14.14
N GLY A 16 -5.40 8.45 14.48
CA GLY A 16 -5.07 7.17 15.10
C GLY A 16 -4.81 6.02 14.12
N ARG A 17 -4.80 6.24 12.79
CA ARG A 17 -4.72 5.14 11.82
C ARG A 17 -3.28 4.97 11.36
N ALA A 18 -2.76 3.78 11.63
CA ALA A 18 -1.46 3.36 11.14
C ALA A 18 -1.45 3.30 9.60
N MET A 19 -0.55 4.06 8.97
CA MET A 19 -0.34 4.04 7.51
C MET A 19 0.96 3.30 7.14
N LEU A 20 0.91 2.53 6.05
CA LEU A 20 2.06 1.90 5.42
C LEU A 20 2.62 2.81 4.33
N ASP A 21 3.94 2.84 4.25
CA ASP A 21 4.69 3.45 3.16
C ASP A 21 5.14 2.40 2.13
N VAL A 22 5.76 2.88 1.04
CA VAL A 22 6.23 2.01 -0.05
C VAL A 22 7.32 1.04 0.43
N PRO A 23 8.36 1.45 1.18
CA PRO A 23 9.37 0.53 1.71
C PRO A 23 8.79 -0.57 2.60
N LEU A 24 7.83 -0.24 3.48
CA LEU A 24 7.23 -1.23 4.37
C LEU A 24 6.35 -2.24 3.60
N LEU A 25 5.59 -1.78 2.61
CA LEU A 25 4.84 -2.69 1.71
C LEU A 25 5.78 -3.58 0.89
N ALA A 26 6.87 -3.02 0.38
CA ALA A 26 7.90 -3.76 -0.35
C ALA A 26 8.48 -4.89 0.51
N LYS A 27 8.80 -4.59 1.78
CA LYS A 27 9.27 -5.58 2.75
C LYS A 27 8.19 -6.62 3.09
N ARG A 28 6.93 -6.19 3.31
CA ARG A 28 5.80 -7.06 3.65
C ARG A 28 5.53 -8.11 2.58
N TRP A 29 5.64 -7.75 1.31
CA TRP A 29 5.37 -8.64 0.18
C TRP A 29 6.63 -9.27 -0.45
N GLY A 30 7.83 -8.92 0.03
CA GLY A 30 9.09 -9.42 -0.53
C GLY A 30 9.36 -8.94 -1.95
N VAL A 31 8.89 -7.75 -2.34
CA VAL A 31 9.06 -7.18 -3.69
C VAL A 31 9.83 -5.86 -3.65
N SER A 32 10.36 -5.42 -4.79
CA SER A 32 11.01 -4.10 -4.87
C SER A 32 10.01 -2.95 -4.69
N GLU A 33 10.46 -1.80 -4.15
CA GLU A 33 9.63 -0.58 -4.08
C GLU A 33 9.11 -0.13 -5.45
N LYS A 34 9.93 -0.32 -6.51
CA LYS A 34 9.53 -0.02 -7.89
C LYS A 34 8.36 -0.90 -8.33
N SER A 35 8.35 -2.17 -7.92
CA SER A 35 7.23 -3.08 -8.17
C SER A 35 5.96 -2.62 -7.46
N VAL A 36 6.05 -2.17 -6.20
CA VAL A 36 4.90 -1.62 -5.46
C VAL A 36 4.31 -0.41 -6.19
N ARG A 37 5.15 0.56 -6.58
CA ARG A 37 4.69 1.75 -7.34
C ARG A 37 4.03 1.36 -8.66
N ARG A 38 4.64 0.44 -9.43
CA ARG A 38 4.05 -0.08 -10.68
C ARG A 38 2.71 -0.78 -10.46
N MET A 39 2.56 -1.54 -9.38
CA MET A 39 1.29 -2.18 -9.05
C MET A 39 0.21 -1.16 -8.69
N ALA A 40 0.58 -0.10 -7.96
CA ALA A 40 -0.32 1.01 -7.65
C ALA A 40 -0.79 1.71 -8.94
N ASP A 41 0.14 2.06 -9.82
CA ASP A 41 -0.14 2.73 -11.09
C ASP A 41 -0.99 1.86 -12.03
N ALA A 42 -0.75 0.54 -12.06
CA ALA A 42 -1.54 -0.41 -12.82
C ALA A 42 -2.94 -0.68 -12.22
N GLY A 43 -3.20 -0.20 -11.00
CA GLY A 43 -4.43 -0.45 -10.26
C GLY A 43 -4.57 -1.90 -9.80
N ARG A 44 -3.46 -2.61 -9.56
CA ARG A 44 -3.49 -4.00 -9.06
C ARG A 44 -3.68 -4.09 -7.55
N ILE A 45 -3.26 -3.06 -6.83
CA ILE A 45 -3.39 -2.92 -5.37
C ILE A 45 -4.35 -1.77 -5.04
N PRO A 46 -4.82 -1.65 -3.78
CA PRO A 46 -5.68 -0.55 -3.36
C PRO A 46 -5.08 0.82 -3.67
N ARG A 47 -5.94 1.82 -3.90
CA ARG A 47 -5.47 3.17 -4.23
C ARG A 47 -4.81 3.81 -3.00
N PRO A 48 -3.58 4.34 -3.13
CA PRO A 48 -2.92 5.06 -2.05
C PRO A 48 -3.60 6.39 -1.75
N VAL A 49 -3.50 6.81 -0.50
CA VAL A 49 -3.65 8.20 -0.08
C VAL A 49 -2.37 8.95 -0.46
N LYS A 50 -2.50 10.01 -1.26
CA LYS A 50 -1.38 10.88 -1.63
C LYS A 50 -1.23 12.00 -0.60
N LEU A 51 -0.09 12.03 0.08
CA LEU A 51 0.33 13.14 0.92
C LEU A 51 1.47 13.86 0.19
N LEU A 52 1.13 14.89 -0.58
CA LEU A 52 2.04 15.56 -1.51
C LEU A 52 2.66 14.54 -2.50
N SER A 53 3.97 14.33 -2.44
CA SER A 53 4.73 13.37 -3.26
C SER A 53 4.76 11.95 -2.69
N MET A 54 4.24 11.75 -1.48
CA MET A 54 4.32 10.48 -0.77
C MET A 54 3.05 9.66 -0.95
N LEU A 55 3.22 8.38 -1.27
CA LEU A 55 2.15 7.39 -1.31
C LEU A 55 2.03 6.71 0.06
N ARG A 56 0.82 6.63 0.58
CA ARG A 56 0.49 5.98 1.85
C ARG A 56 -0.74 5.09 1.71
N TRP A 57 -0.75 3.99 2.44
CA TRP A 57 -1.90 3.10 2.51
C TRP A 57 -2.35 2.91 3.95
N PRO A 58 -3.65 3.07 4.26
CA PRO A 58 -4.17 2.64 5.54
C PRO A 58 -3.92 1.14 5.74
N ILE A 59 -3.41 0.73 6.91
CA ILE A 59 -3.14 -0.69 7.20
C ILE A 59 -4.41 -1.53 7.01
N SER A 60 -5.54 -1.07 7.56
CA SER A 60 -6.81 -1.78 7.50
C SER A 60 -7.27 -2.05 6.06
N GLN A 61 -6.99 -1.14 5.13
CA GLN A 61 -7.33 -1.32 3.72
C GLN A 61 -6.47 -2.40 3.07
N ILE A 62 -5.18 -2.42 3.38
CA ILE A 62 -4.26 -3.44 2.84
C ILE A 62 -4.61 -4.81 3.41
N GLU A 63 -4.87 -4.91 4.71
CA GLU A 63 -5.26 -6.17 5.35
C GLU A 63 -6.59 -6.70 4.81
N ALA A 64 -7.60 -5.84 4.66
CA ALA A 64 -8.87 -6.24 4.05
C ALA A 64 -8.70 -6.75 2.61
N TRP A 65 -7.80 -6.10 1.84
CA TRP A 65 -7.49 -6.52 0.48
C TRP A 65 -6.72 -7.84 0.43
N GLU A 66 -5.74 -8.03 1.32
CA GLU A 66 -5.00 -9.29 1.47
C GLU A 66 -5.94 -10.43 1.86
N ASN A 67 -6.82 -10.21 2.85
CA ASN A 67 -7.83 -11.18 3.28
C ASN A 67 -8.85 -11.53 2.20
N SER A 68 -9.09 -10.62 1.25
CA SER A 68 -9.95 -10.86 0.09
C SER A 68 -9.27 -11.68 -1.01
N GLY A 69 -8.03 -12.15 -0.79
CA GLY A 69 -7.25 -12.94 -1.75
C GLY A 69 -6.51 -12.09 -2.79
N CYS A 70 -6.11 -10.88 -2.43
CA CYS A 70 -5.35 -9.96 -3.29
C CYS A 70 -5.99 -9.71 -4.67
N PRO A 71 -7.30 -9.38 -4.75
CA PRO A 71 -7.97 -9.21 -6.03
C PRO A 71 -7.39 -8.02 -6.81
N ASN A 72 -7.27 -8.16 -8.13
CA ASN A 72 -6.86 -7.05 -8.98
C ASN A 72 -7.91 -5.93 -8.92
N VAL A 73 -7.58 -4.82 -8.24
CA VAL A 73 -8.52 -3.72 -7.93
C VAL A 73 -9.13 -3.10 -9.18
N ARG A 74 -8.36 -2.99 -10.28
CA ARG A 74 -8.85 -2.49 -11.58
C ARG A 74 -9.98 -3.34 -12.15
N ASN A 75 -9.93 -4.65 -11.91
CA ASN A 75 -10.92 -5.60 -12.43
C ASN A 75 -12.04 -5.85 -11.41
N ALA A 76 -11.79 -5.69 -10.12
CA ALA A 76 -12.80 -5.83 -9.07
C ALA A 76 -13.97 -4.87 -9.27
N ALA A 77 -13.70 -3.61 -9.66
CA ALA A 77 -14.73 -2.64 -9.99
C ALA A 77 -15.61 -3.03 -11.20
N LYS A 78 -15.10 -3.87 -12.11
CA LYS A 78 -15.88 -4.37 -13.26
C LYS A 78 -16.81 -5.52 -12.88
N ARG A 79 -16.47 -6.32 -11.87
CA ARG A 79 -17.22 -7.54 -11.50
C ARG A 79 -18.53 -7.29 -10.74
N GLY A 80 -18.68 -6.13 -10.10
CA GLY A 80 -19.95 -5.73 -9.46
C GLY A 80 -20.94 -5.02 -10.38
N ARG A 81 -20.60 -4.88 -11.67
CA ARG A 81 -21.48 -4.34 -12.71
C ARG A 81 -21.84 -5.47 -13.68
N SER A 82 -22.57 -6.46 -13.19
CA SER A 82 -23.26 -7.45 -14.01
C SER A 82 -24.45 -8.01 -13.24
#